data_AF-A0A3S2BIJ9-F1
#
_entry.id   AF-A0A3S2BIJ9-F1
#
_cell.length_a   1.000
_cell.length_b   1.000
_cell.length_c   1.000
_cell.angle_alpha   90.00
_cell.angle_beta   90.00
_cell.angle_gamma   90.00
#
_symmetry.space_group_name_H-M   'P 1'
#
loop_
_entity.id
_entity.type
_entity.pdbx_description
1 polymer ?
#
loop_
_entity_poly.entity_id
_entity_poly.type
_entity_poly.pdbx_seq_one_letter_code
_entity_poly.pdbx_strand_id
1 'polypeptide(L)'
;DWIEPLTDLKIATTFGGGRLAAELVLTLLKDGSYRKHMDLLRAKLARAMGETSAHLKAIGVMPWIDQPAGLFLWCRLPDGVDAAEVARRALADNIVLAPGNAFSLSGTASRFLRFNVAQCADERIFKVLEAAMAR
;
A
#
# COMPACT_ATOMS: atom_id res chain seq x y z
N ASP A 1 10.30 -16.38 27.41
CA ASP A 1 9.49 -17.30 26.59
C ASP A 1 8.09 -16.70 26.48
N TRP A 2 7.69 -16.24 25.30
CA TRP A 2 6.43 -15.49 25.09
C TRP A 2 5.36 -16.33 24.37
N ILE A 3 5.73 -17.50 23.85
CA ILE A 3 4.85 -18.31 23.00
C ILE A 3 3.70 -18.87 23.84
N GLU A 4 4.00 -19.37 25.03
CA GLU A 4 3.02 -19.98 25.93
C GLU A 4 1.97 -18.96 26.42
N PRO A 5 2.34 -17.77 26.97
CA PRO A 5 1.34 -16.74 27.33
C PRO A 5 0.47 -16.26 26.16
N LEU A 6 1.04 -16.16 24.95
CA LEU A 6 0.28 -15.77 23.75
C LEU A 6 -0.67 -16.88 23.28
N THR A 7 -0.30 -18.15 23.50
CA THR A 7 -1.14 -19.29 23.18
C THR A 7 -2.35 -19.34 24.11
N ASP A 8 -2.13 -19.14 25.42
CA ASP A 8 -3.21 -19.04 26.40
C ASP A 8 -4.17 -17.90 26.08
N LEU A 9 -3.64 -16.72 25.77
CA LEU A 9 -4.45 -15.57 25.36
C LEU A 9 -5.25 -15.85 24.08
N LYS A 10 -4.65 -16.52 23.09
CA LYS A 10 -5.34 -16.90 21.85
C LYS A 10 -6.49 -17.88 22.13
N ILE A 11 -6.28 -18.88 22.97
CA ILE A 11 -7.33 -19.83 23.37
C ILE A 11 -8.45 -19.08 24.09
N ALA A 12 -8.12 -18.20 25.04
CA ALA A 12 -9.10 -17.43 25.80
C ALA A 12 -9.94 -16.46 24.94
N THR A 13 -9.38 -15.92 23.85
CA THR A 13 -10.03 -14.90 23.01
C THR A 13 -10.69 -15.45 21.75
N THR A 14 -10.13 -16.51 21.17
CA THR A 14 -10.56 -17.03 19.86
C THR A 14 -10.86 -18.53 19.88
N PHE A 15 -10.56 -19.25 20.97
CA PHE A 15 -10.66 -20.71 21.16
C PHE A 15 -9.84 -21.56 20.17
N GLY A 16 -9.65 -21.12 18.93
CA GLY A 16 -8.91 -21.81 17.89
C GLY A 16 -8.82 -20.99 16.60
N GLY A 17 -7.91 -21.40 15.71
CA GLY A 17 -7.82 -20.84 14.35
C GLY A 17 -8.70 -21.61 13.36
N GLY A 18 -8.91 -21.04 12.17
CA GLY A 18 -9.60 -21.73 11.07
C GLY A 18 -8.81 -22.95 10.59
N ARG A 19 -9.18 -24.14 11.05
CA ARG A 19 -8.48 -25.41 10.72
C ARG A 19 -8.36 -25.65 9.22
N LEU A 20 -9.43 -25.42 8.47
CA LEU A 20 -9.43 -25.57 7.01
C LEU A 20 -8.38 -24.68 6.32
N ALA A 21 -8.28 -23.42 6.75
CA ALA A 21 -7.29 -22.49 6.20
C ALA A 21 -5.86 -22.94 6.52
N ALA A 22 -5.63 -23.45 7.74
CA ALA A 22 -4.32 -23.97 8.13
C ALA A 22 -3.90 -25.19 7.29
N GLU A 23 -4.80 -26.14 7.05
CA GLU A 23 -4.54 -27.32 6.21
C GLU A 23 -4.29 -26.94 4.74
N LEU A 24 -5.03 -25.96 4.21
CA LEU A 24 -4.81 -25.45 2.87
C LEU A 24 -3.43 -24.79 2.73
N VAL A 25 -3.07 -23.91 3.67
CA VAL A 25 -1.75 -23.27 3.69
C VAL A 25 -0.65 -24.32 3.81
N LEU A 26 -0.80 -25.32 4.68
CA LEU A 26 0.15 -26.42 4.83
C LEU A 26 0.35 -27.16 3.50
N THR A 27 -0.73 -27.43 2.78
CA THR A 27 -0.69 -28.11 1.48
C THR A 27 0.08 -27.30 0.44
N LEU A 28 -0.24 -25.99 0.31
CA LEU A 28 0.43 -25.07 -0.61
C LEU A 28 1.92 -24.87 -0.29
N LEU A 29 2.30 -24.94 0.98
CA LEU A 29 3.70 -24.85 1.39
C LEU A 29 4.48 -26.14 1.09
N LYS A 30 3.81 -27.30 1.12
CA LYS A 30 4.43 -28.62 0.88
C LYS A 30 4.66 -28.92 -0.60
N ASP A 31 3.76 -28.50 -1.49
CA ASP A 31 3.81 -28.83 -2.92
C ASP A 31 4.79 -27.96 -3.74
N GLY A 32 5.38 -26.93 -3.13
CA GLY A 32 6.35 -26.02 -3.75
C GLY A 32 5.75 -24.94 -4.66
N SER A 33 4.44 -24.99 -4.93
CA SER A 33 3.73 -24.00 -5.77
C SER A 33 3.80 -22.59 -5.18
N TYR A 34 3.81 -22.49 -3.85
CA TYR A 34 3.93 -21.23 -3.13
C TYR A 34 5.20 -20.46 -3.51
N ARG A 35 6.35 -21.13 -3.66
CA ARG A 35 7.61 -20.47 -4.03
C ARG A 35 7.49 -19.82 -5.42
N LYS A 36 7.00 -20.57 -6.40
CA LYS A 36 6.77 -20.08 -7.76
C LYS A 36 5.79 -18.90 -7.78
N HIS A 37 4.70 -18.99 -7.01
CA HIS A 37 3.74 -17.90 -6.87
C HIS A 37 4.40 -16.63 -6.30
N MET A 38 5.20 -16.76 -5.25
CA MET A 38 5.89 -15.63 -4.62
C MET A 38 6.89 -14.95 -5.56
N ASP A 39 7.61 -15.70 -6.38
CA ASP A 39 8.55 -15.14 -7.36
C ASP A 39 7.82 -14.33 -8.45
N LEU A 40 6.68 -14.86 -8.94
CA LEU A 40 5.82 -14.14 -9.88
C LEU A 40 5.21 -12.88 -9.25
N LEU A 41 4.74 -12.97 -8.00
CA LEU A 41 4.17 -11.84 -7.28
C LEU A 41 5.20 -10.72 -7.08
N ARG A 42 6.42 -11.07 -6.66
CA ARG A 42 7.52 -10.10 -6.50
C ARG A 42 7.85 -9.41 -7.81
N ALA A 43 7.96 -10.15 -8.92
CA ALA A 43 8.22 -9.58 -10.23
C ALA A 43 7.11 -8.61 -10.67
N LYS A 44 5.84 -9.00 -10.45
CA LYS A 44 4.68 -8.15 -10.77
C LYS A 44 4.69 -6.85 -9.97
N LEU A 45 4.99 -6.93 -8.67
CA LEU A 45 5.05 -5.75 -7.80
C LEU A 45 6.23 -4.85 -8.13
N ALA A 46 7.40 -5.40 -8.42
CA ALA A 46 8.56 -4.62 -8.84
C ALA A 46 8.27 -3.81 -10.11
N ARG A 47 7.60 -4.44 -11.10
CA ARG A 47 7.15 -3.76 -12.31
C ARG A 47 6.16 -2.63 -12.00
N ALA A 48 5.10 -2.93 -11.24
CA ALA A 48 4.09 -1.94 -10.87
C ALA A 48 4.67 -0.77 -10.07
N MET A 49 5.67 -1.03 -9.23
CA MET A 49 6.39 -0.02 -8.47
C MET A 49 7.19 0.91 -9.37
N GLY A 50 7.92 0.36 -10.35
CA GLY A 50 8.64 1.16 -11.34
C GLY A 50 7.72 2.03 -12.20
N GLU A 51 6.66 1.44 -12.76
CA GLU A 51 5.68 2.15 -13.59
C GLU A 51 4.96 3.26 -12.81
N THR A 52 4.46 2.95 -11.60
CA THR A 52 3.78 3.94 -10.74
C THR A 52 4.74 5.05 -10.33
N SER A 53 5.97 4.73 -9.94
CA SER A 53 6.99 5.72 -9.56
C SER A 53 7.31 6.66 -10.72
N ALA A 54 7.44 6.14 -11.95
CA ALA A 54 7.67 6.95 -13.14
C ALA A 54 6.51 7.91 -13.43
N HIS A 55 5.26 7.43 -13.39
CA HIS A 55 4.09 8.27 -13.60
C HIS A 55 3.93 9.36 -12.53
N LEU A 56 4.14 9.02 -11.25
CA LEU A 56 4.09 10.00 -10.16
C LEU A 56 5.16 11.08 -10.32
N LYS A 57 6.39 10.68 -10.69
CA LYS A 57 7.48 11.63 -10.94
C LYS A 57 7.15 12.60 -12.08
N ALA A 58 6.51 12.11 -13.15
CA ALA A 58 6.12 12.94 -14.29
C ALA A 58 5.16 14.09 -13.92
N ILE A 59 4.31 13.89 -12.90
CA ILE A 59 3.35 14.89 -12.40
C ILE A 59 3.86 15.64 -11.14
N GLY A 60 5.16 15.58 -10.85
CA GLY A 60 5.77 16.32 -9.74
C GLY A 60 5.60 15.67 -8.35
N VAL A 61 5.08 14.44 -8.27
CA VAL A 61 4.93 13.69 -7.02
C VAL A 61 6.14 12.78 -6.82
N MET A 62 6.93 13.06 -5.80
CA MET A 62 8.25 12.42 -5.61
C MET A 62 8.21 11.35 -4.53
N PRO A 63 8.59 10.08 -4.80
CA PRO A 63 8.86 9.11 -3.74
C PRO A 63 9.86 9.67 -2.72
N TRP A 64 9.57 9.53 -1.41
CA TRP A 64 10.49 9.98 -0.36
C TRP A 64 11.80 9.20 -0.43
N ILE A 65 11.71 7.89 -0.59
CA ILE A 65 12.86 7.03 -0.83
C ILE A 65 12.63 6.20 -2.08
N ASP A 66 13.72 5.77 -2.69
CA ASP A 66 13.65 4.75 -3.73
C ASP A 66 13.31 3.41 -3.06
N GLN A 67 12.08 2.95 -3.27
CA GLN A 67 11.56 1.73 -2.65
C GLN A 67 11.93 0.54 -3.53
N PRO A 68 12.77 -0.41 -3.06
CA PRO A 68 13.17 -1.56 -3.87
C PRO A 68 12.14 -2.70 -3.87
N ALA A 69 11.19 -2.70 -2.91
CA ALA A 69 10.24 -3.78 -2.73
C ALA A 69 9.00 -3.34 -1.93
N GLY A 70 7.96 -4.19 -1.98
CA GLY A 70 6.72 -4.01 -1.22
C GLY A 70 5.54 -3.61 -2.08
N LEU A 71 4.53 -3.05 -1.43
CA LEU A 71 3.25 -2.69 -2.05
C LEU A 71 3.02 -1.17 -2.11
N PHE A 72 3.79 -0.38 -1.35
CA PHE A 72 3.48 1.01 -1.13
C PHE A 72 4.61 1.94 -1.55
N LEU A 73 4.25 2.99 -2.28
CA LEU A 73 5.09 4.17 -2.44
C LEU A 73 4.60 5.24 -1.47
N TRP A 74 5.54 5.84 -0.76
CA TRP A 74 5.28 7.00 0.07
C TRP A 74 5.87 8.23 -0.62
N CYS A 75 5.01 9.13 -1.06
CA CYS A 75 5.42 10.21 -1.95
C CYS A 75 5.07 11.57 -1.38
N ARG A 76 5.98 12.51 -1.59
CA ARG A 76 5.83 13.93 -1.30
C ARG A 76 5.14 14.61 -2.48
N LEU A 77 4.09 15.36 -2.19
CA LEU A 77 3.44 16.27 -3.14
C LEU A 77 4.33 17.50 -3.40
N PRO A 78 4.06 18.31 -4.44
CA PRO A 78 4.71 19.61 -4.64
C PRO A 78 4.61 20.54 -3.42
N ASP A 79 5.47 21.55 -3.35
CA ASP A 79 5.43 22.53 -2.26
C ASP A 79 4.11 23.34 -2.29
N GLY A 80 3.52 23.59 -1.12
CA GLY A 80 2.24 24.29 -1.00
C GLY A 80 0.99 23.42 -1.17
N VAL A 81 1.13 22.15 -1.59
CA VAL A 81 -0.01 21.24 -1.76
C VAL A 81 -0.28 20.44 -0.49
N ASP A 82 -1.53 20.49 0.00
CA ASP A 82 -2.00 19.69 1.13
C ASP A 82 -2.65 18.37 0.67
N ALA A 83 -2.18 17.25 1.22
CA ALA A 83 -2.62 15.91 0.83
C ALA A 83 -4.06 15.60 1.24
N ALA A 84 -4.55 16.18 2.34
CA ALA A 84 -5.93 15.96 2.77
C ALA A 84 -6.91 16.68 1.83
N GLU A 85 -6.55 17.87 1.36
CA GLU A 85 -7.33 18.58 0.35
C GLU A 85 -7.32 17.88 -1.01
N VAL A 86 -6.16 17.42 -1.48
CA VAL A 86 -6.06 16.61 -2.71
C VAL A 86 -6.92 15.34 -2.60
N ALA A 87 -6.87 14.64 -1.47
CA ALA A 87 -7.68 13.45 -1.26
C ALA A 87 -9.19 13.74 -1.24
N ARG A 88 -9.63 14.85 -0.62
CA ARG A 88 -11.03 15.29 -0.66
C ARG A 88 -11.51 15.56 -2.08
N ARG A 89 -10.67 16.22 -2.90
CA ARG A 89 -10.99 16.52 -4.30
C ARG A 89 -11.06 15.26 -5.14
N ALA A 90 -10.07 14.37 -5.03
CA ALA A 90 -10.03 13.11 -5.76
C ALA A 90 -11.22 12.18 -5.40
N LEU A 91 -11.74 12.29 -4.17
CA LEU A 91 -12.91 11.53 -3.75
C LEU A 91 -14.17 11.89 -4.55
N ALA A 92 -14.31 13.14 -5.00
CA ALA A 92 -15.42 13.55 -5.86
C ALA A 92 -15.42 12.79 -7.21
N ASP A 93 -14.24 12.36 -7.66
CA ASP A 93 -14.06 11.52 -8.85
C ASP A 93 -14.02 10.02 -8.51
N ASN A 94 -14.48 9.61 -7.32
CA ASN A 94 -14.44 8.22 -6.83
C ASN A 94 -13.03 7.63 -6.80
N ILE A 95 -12.03 8.44 -6.43
CA ILE A 95 -10.66 7.98 -6.15
C ILE A 95 -10.31 8.23 -4.70
N VAL A 96 -10.09 7.15 -3.96
CA VAL A 96 -9.66 7.22 -2.56
C VAL A 96 -8.14 7.27 -2.51
N LEU A 97 -7.62 8.41 -2.07
CA LEU A 97 -6.20 8.58 -1.75
C LEU A 97 -5.99 8.45 -0.24
N ALA A 98 -4.77 8.12 0.17
CA ALA A 98 -4.40 7.95 1.58
C ALA A 98 -3.48 9.09 2.05
N PRO A 99 -4.02 10.16 2.68
CA PRO A 99 -3.26 11.28 3.23
C PRO A 99 -2.24 10.84 4.27
N GLY A 100 -1.09 11.48 4.28
CA GLY A 100 0.01 11.08 5.14
C GLY A 100 -0.31 11.23 6.63
N ASN A 101 -1.14 12.20 7.00
CA ASN A 101 -1.55 12.40 8.39
C ASN A 101 -2.42 11.28 8.96
N ALA A 102 -3.01 10.42 8.13
CA ALA A 102 -3.63 9.18 8.62
C ALA A 102 -2.59 8.20 9.22
N PHE A 103 -1.30 8.42 8.96
CA PHE A 103 -0.18 7.59 9.41
C PHE A 103 0.81 8.36 10.31
N SER A 104 0.47 9.58 10.74
CA SER A 104 1.33 10.43 11.57
C SER A 104 0.60 10.91 12.81
N LEU A 105 1.02 10.46 13.99
CA LEU A 105 0.47 10.90 15.27
C LEU A 105 0.66 12.41 15.50
N SER A 106 1.75 12.97 14.98
CA SER A 106 2.08 14.40 15.11
C SER A 106 1.43 15.29 14.05
N GLY A 107 0.76 14.71 13.03
CA GLY A 107 0.14 15.48 11.95
C GLY A 107 1.12 16.20 11.02
N THR A 108 2.41 15.83 11.04
CA THR A 108 3.48 16.50 10.28
C THR A 108 3.68 15.97 8.86
N ALA A 109 2.81 15.06 8.40
CA ALA A 109 2.87 14.42 7.10
C ALA A 109 1.81 14.95 6.12
N SER A 110 1.37 16.21 6.30
CA SER A 110 0.33 16.86 5.49
C SER A 110 0.66 16.93 4.00
N ARG A 111 1.94 16.83 3.64
CA ARG A 111 2.42 16.86 2.25
C ARG A 111 2.67 15.50 1.62
N PHE A 112 2.31 14.41 2.29
CA PHE A 112 2.58 13.06 1.81
C PHE A 112 1.30 12.31 1.46
N LEU A 113 1.41 11.43 0.46
CA LEU A 113 0.40 10.46 0.09
C LEU A 113 1.02 9.06 0.03
N ARG A 114 0.24 8.05 0.41
CA ARG A 114 0.60 6.64 0.23
C ARG A 114 -0.14 6.05 -0.98
N PHE A 115 0.61 5.48 -1.90
CA PHE A 115 0.08 4.82 -3.10
C PHE A 115 0.26 3.31 -3.00
N ASN A 116 -0.81 2.54 -3.19
CA ASN A 116 -0.73 1.09 -3.34
C ASN A 116 -0.46 0.75 -4.81
N VAL A 117 0.76 0.35 -5.14
CA VAL A 117 1.18 0.13 -6.54
C VAL A 117 0.39 -0.99 -7.20
N ALA A 118 -0.14 -1.95 -6.42
CA ALA A 118 -1.00 -3.00 -6.93
C ALA A 118 -2.37 -2.49 -7.42
N GLN A 119 -2.74 -1.26 -7.08
CA GLN A 119 -4.00 -0.61 -7.44
C GLN A 119 -3.79 0.64 -8.31
N CYS A 120 -2.59 0.88 -8.83
CA CYS A 120 -2.24 2.07 -9.62
C CYS A 120 -2.15 1.83 -11.13
N ALA A 121 -2.66 0.70 -11.63
CA ALA A 121 -2.60 0.37 -13.06
C ALA A 121 -3.57 1.20 -13.94
N ASP A 122 -4.61 1.78 -13.35
CA ASP A 122 -5.56 2.64 -14.05
C ASP A 122 -5.01 4.07 -14.18
N GLU A 123 -4.79 4.51 -15.43
CA GLU A 123 -4.30 5.86 -15.74
C GLU A 123 -5.18 6.99 -15.18
N ARG A 124 -6.47 6.71 -14.95
CA ARG A 124 -7.42 7.67 -14.35
C ARG A 124 -6.91 8.24 -13.04
N ILE A 125 -6.17 7.44 -12.26
CA ILE A 125 -5.60 7.85 -10.97
C ILE A 125 -4.65 9.03 -11.13
N PHE A 126 -3.76 8.99 -12.12
CA PHE A 126 -2.78 10.05 -12.34
C PHE A 126 -3.43 11.33 -12.88
N LYS A 127 -4.42 11.20 -13.77
CA LYS A 127 -5.18 12.35 -14.32
C LYS A 127 -5.96 13.08 -13.23
N VAL A 128 -6.67 12.34 -12.38
CA VAL A 128 -7.42 12.92 -11.24
C VAL A 128 -6.47 13.53 -10.23
N LEU A 129 -5.34 12.88 -9.93
CA LEU A 129 -4.34 13.41 -9.01
C LEU A 129 -3.76 14.74 -9.52
N GLU A 130 -3.39 14.83 -10.80
CA GLU A 130 -2.91 16.07 -11.42
C GLU A 130 -3.97 17.19 -11.34
N ALA A 131 -5.21 16.90 -11.72
CA ALA A 131 -6.32 17.85 -11.64
C ALA A 131 -6.61 18.30 -10.19
N ALA A 132 -6.51 17.40 -9.22
CA ALA A 132 -6.73 17.70 -7.80
C ALA A 132 -5.61 18.55 -7.19
N MET A 133 -4.39 18.49 -7.72
CA MET A 133 -3.25 19.33 -7.29
C MET A 133 -3.25 20.72 -7.92
N ALA A 134 -3.87 20.90 -9.10
CA ALA A 134 -3.87 22.17 -9.83
C ALA A 134 -4.93 23.19 -9.36
N ARG A 135 -5.86 22.78 -8.50
CA ARG A 135 -6.94 23.61 -7.93
C ARG A 135 -6.60 24.13 -6.54
#